data_AF-A0A520HT15-F1
#
_entry.id   AF-A0A520HT15-F1
#
_cell.length_a   1.000
_cell.length_b   1.000
_cell.length_c   1.000
_cell.angle_alpha   90.00
_cell.angle_beta   90.00
_cell.angle_gamma   90.00
#
_symmetry.space_group_name_H-M   'P 1'
#
loop_
_entity.id
_entity.type
_entity.pdbx_description
1 polymer ?
#
loop_
_entity_poly.entity_id
_entity_poly.type
_entity_poly.pdbx_seq_one_letter_code
_entity_poly.pdbx_strand_id
1 'polypeptide(L)'
;MIFPTHHLLTAALALVLVTAPSGARAQEVVQPLPGTTDADRLGDTMRQLASNPRNVDALVRAGDLSIGLGDLSGAAALFARAEKVDPRNGRVKAGMASILVRSERPGEALRYFAQAEAFGLQPRYYAADRGLAYDLIGEQDRAQRDYRVALRDAPDDETVRRYALSLGISGKRDLALQQLDPLVLKKDRGAWRARAFILAMNNDVRGAETIVTTMMPGAAARGLQPFFQRLPLLAPADRAFAVHFGEVHATPQRIADARMTPVLPQLGADPTAPVMLAAAEPQPAPQPTGRAKAAADRSATRRDKTARSGRVEVAAVTPTPTTTPTPSPTPSPVRPAATVQASAPMVMVQPLPEPPVVLASTQPVQRPTGPAVATTLAPSAPTSTFVQPLPARTTTVAAADA
;
A
#
# COMPACT_ATOMS: atom_id res chain seq x y z
N MET A 1 100.36 -9.62 19.01
CA MET A 1 101.08 -10.84 18.59
C MET A 1 100.06 -11.85 18.11
N ILE A 2 100.23 -12.30 16.85
CA ILE A 2 99.91 -13.64 16.33
C ILE A 2 98.42 -14.03 16.20
N PHE A 3 97.91 -13.88 14.97
CA PHE A 3 97.02 -14.88 14.31
C PHE A 3 97.88 -16.12 13.96
N PRO A 4 97.34 -17.36 13.82
CA PRO A 4 96.49 -17.69 12.67
C PRO A 4 95.51 -18.90 12.74
N THR A 5 94.64 -18.96 11.69
CA THR A 5 94.12 -20.16 10.96
C THR A 5 93.09 -21.10 11.62
N HIS A 6 92.02 -21.62 11.00
CA HIS A 6 91.61 -21.85 9.59
C HIS A 6 90.09 -22.19 9.48
N HIS A 7 89.47 -21.86 8.33
CA HIS A 7 88.38 -22.55 7.58
C HIS A 7 86.94 -22.69 8.17
N LEU A 8 85.95 -21.96 7.60
CA LEU A 8 85.01 -22.37 6.53
C LEU A 8 84.04 -23.52 6.91
N LEU A 9 82.75 -23.22 7.13
CA LEU A 9 81.66 -23.79 6.32
C LEU A 9 80.30 -23.12 6.60
N THR A 10 79.63 -22.85 5.49
CA THR A 10 78.30 -22.28 5.28
C THR A 10 77.16 -23.22 5.69
N ALA A 11 76.10 -22.68 6.32
CA ALA A 11 74.74 -23.19 6.16
C ALA A 11 73.72 -22.07 6.43
N ALA A 12 73.10 -21.58 5.36
CA ALA A 12 72.02 -20.61 5.39
C ALA A 12 70.70 -21.31 5.78
N LEU A 13 69.99 -20.77 6.78
CA LEU A 13 68.63 -21.17 7.11
C LEU A 13 67.67 -20.07 6.61
N ALA A 14 66.93 -20.38 5.54
CA ALA A 14 65.94 -19.49 4.95
C ALA A 14 64.66 -19.45 5.80
N LEU A 15 64.28 -18.25 6.23
CA LEU A 15 63.02 -17.95 6.91
C LEU A 15 61.90 -17.83 5.85
N VAL A 16 61.02 -18.82 5.77
CA VAL A 16 59.82 -18.75 4.90
C VAL A 16 58.71 -17.99 5.64
N LEU A 17 58.42 -16.79 5.16
CA LEU A 17 57.28 -15.98 5.58
C LEU A 17 56.02 -16.49 4.86
N VAL A 18 55.13 -17.18 5.56
CA VAL A 18 53.83 -17.61 5.02
C VAL A 18 52.89 -16.41 4.97
N THR A 19 52.70 -15.85 3.77
CA THR A 19 51.61 -14.90 3.48
C THR A 19 50.33 -15.70 3.23
N ALA A 20 49.38 -15.61 4.17
CA ALA A 20 48.05 -16.17 3.96
C ALA A 20 47.29 -15.33 2.91
N PRO A 21 46.73 -15.92 1.84
CA PRO A 21 45.90 -15.18 0.92
C PRO A 21 44.53 -14.93 1.56
N SER A 22 44.16 -13.66 1.65
CA SER A 22 42.80 -13.22 1.97
C SER A 22 41.83 -13.79 0.95
N GLY A 23 41.06 -14.80 1.35
CA GLY A 23 40.01 -15.39 0.51
C GLY A 23 38.93 -14.37 0.19
N ALA A 24 38.90 -13.93 -1.07
CA ALA A 24 37.77 -13.22 -1.65
C ALA A 24 36.53 -14.12 -1.52
N ARG A 25 35.51 -13.64 -0.79
CA ARG A 25 34.20 -14.30 -0.78
C ARG A 25 33.59 -14.14 -2.16
N ALA A 26 33.56 -15.23 -2.93
CA ALA A 26 32.77 -15.32 -4.15
C ALA A 26 31.30 -15.11 -3.78
N GLN A 27 30.77 -13.93 -4.08
CA GLN A 27 29.33 -13.73 -4.13
C GLN A 27 28.82 -14.54 -5.31
N GLU A 28 28.10 -15.61 -5.01
CA GLU A 28 27.39 -16.41 -5.99
C GLU A 28 26.28 -15.55 -6.59
N VAL A 29 26.60 -14.87 -7.69
CA VAL A 29 25.60 -14.16 -8.50
C VAL A 29 24.86 -15.23 -9.29
N VAL A 30 23.82 -15.81 -8.68
CA VAL A 30 22.87 -16.68 -9.37
C VAL A 30 22.11 -15.79 -10.35
N GLN A 31 22.55 -15.76 -11.60
CA GLN A 31 21.82 -15.12 -12.67
C GLN A 31 20.48 -15.86 -12.83
N PRO A 32 19.34 -15.17 -12.71
CA PRO A 32 18.03 -15.78 -12.95
C PRO A 32 17.98 -16.30 -14.39
N LEU A 33 17.34 -17.45 -14.60
CA LEU A 33 17.21 -18.03 -15.94
C LEU A 33 16.52 -17.02 -16.88
N PRO A 34 16.98 -16.87 -18.13
CA PRO A 34 16.33 -16.01 -19.12
C PRO A 34 14.82 -16.33 -19.23
N GLY A 35 13.96 -15.31 -19.14
CA GLY A 35 12.51 -15.45 -19.22
C GLY A 35 11.80 -15.66 -17.88
N THR A 36 12.56 -15.71 -16.77
CA THR A 36 11.97 -15.84 -15.42
C THR A 36 11.58 -14.49 -14.82
N THR A 37 12.23 -13.40 -15.24
CA THR A 37 11.94 -12.05 -14.73
C THR A 37 10.88 -11.35 -15.55
N ASP A 38 10.16 -10.40 -14.94
CA ASP A 38 9.18 -9.58 -15.65
C ASP A 38 9.83 -8.69 -16.72
N ALA A 39 11.09 -8.30 -16.52
CA ALA A 39 11.87 -7.56 -17.52
C ALA A 39 12.16 -8.41 -18.77
N ASP A 40 12.52 -9.69 -18.59
CA ASP A 40 12.73 -10.61 -19.71
C ASP A 40 11.43 -10.85 -20.48
N ARG A 41 10.32 -11.10 -19.75
CA ARG A 41 8.99 -11.27 -20.34
C ARG A 41 8.53 -10.04 -21.09
N LEU A 42 8.87 -8.85 -20.60
CA LEU A 42 8.60 -7.59 -21.30
C LEU A 42 9.42 -7.53 -22.59
N GLY A 43 10.71 -7.85 -22.53
CA GLY A 43 11.57 -7.95 -23.72
C GLY A 43 11.02 -8.91 -24.78
N ASP A 44 10.55 -10.09 -24.37
CA ASP A 44 9.91 -11.08 -25.26
C ASP A 44 8.64 -10.53 -25.89
N THR A 45 7.78 -9.91 -25.09
CA THR A 45 6.52 -9.32 -25.56
C THR A 45 6.79 -8.15 -26.52
N MET A 46 7.82 -7.34 -26.27
CA MET A 46 8.23 -6.26 -27.17
C MET A 46 8.75 -6.77 -28.51
N ARG A 47 9.47 -7.92 -28.53
CA ARG A 47 9.84 -8.58 -29.79
C ARG A 47 8.64 -9.10 -30.57
N GLN A 48 7.61 -9.62 -29.90
CA GLN A 48 6.34 -9.98 -30.54
C GLN A 48 5.63 -8.75 -31.13
N LEU A 49 5.69 -7.61 -30.44
CA LEU A 49 5.12 -6.36 -30.95
C LEU A 49 5.90 -5.78 -32.13
N ALA A 50 7.20 -6.06 -32.26
CA ALA A 50 7.97 -5.65 -33.43
C ALA A 50 7.49 -6.36 -34.70
N SER A 51 7.08 -7.63 -34.61
CA SER A 51 6.52 -8.37 -35.76
C SER A 51 5.03 -8.11 -35.99
N ASN A 52 4.25 -7.85 -34.93
CA ASN A 52 2.85 -7.43 -35.04
C ASN A 52 2.53 -6.27 -34.08
N PRO A 53 2.69 -5.01 -34.54
CA PRO A 53 2.53 -3.81 -33.69
C PRO A 53 1.11 -3.53 -33.21
N ARG A 54 0.11 -4.21 -33.78
CA ARG A 54 -1.32 -4.07 -33.46
C ARG A 54 -1.88 -5.27 -32.69
N ASN A 55 -1.03 -6.19 -32.24
CA ASN A 55 -1.48 -7.31 -31.41
C ASN A 55 -1.94 -6.79 -30.03
N VAL A 56 -3.25 -6.71 -29.81
CA VAL A 56 -3.86 -6.19 -28.57
C VAL A 56 -3.42 -6.98 -27.35
N ASP A 57 -3.38 -8.31 -27.44
CA ASP A 57 -2.97 -9.15 -26.31
C ASP A 57 -1.51 -8.91 -25.92
N ALA A 58 -0.62 -8.71 -26.90
CA ALA A 58 0.77 -8.38 -26.63
C ALA A 58 0.92 -6.95 -26.08
N LEU A 59 0.13 -5.98 -26.57
CA LEU A 59 0.11 -4.61 -26.03
C LEU A 59 -0.35 -4.59 -24.57
N VAL A 60 -1.42 -5.33 -24.26
CA VAL A 60 -1.95 -5.47 -22.89
C VAL A 60 -0.92 -6.15 -21.99
N ARG A 61 -0.34 -7.29 -22.40
CA ARG A 61 0.70 -7.97 -21.62
C ARG A 61 1.91 -7.07 -21.36
N ALA A 62 2.38 -6.35 -22.37
CA ALA A 62 3.49 -5.41 -22.21
C ALA A 62 3.12 -4.29 -21.23
N GLY A 63 1.89 -3.74 -21.34
CA GLY A 63 1.39 -2.72 -20.41
C GLY A 63 1.33 -3.22 -18.96
N ASP A 64 0.79 -4.43 -18.73
CA ASP A 64 0.72 -5.05 -17.40
C ASP A 64 2.12 -5.24 -16.80
N LEU A 65 3.07 -5.74 -17.60
CA LEU A 65 4.47 -5.92 -17.19
C LEU A 65 5.15 -4.57 -16.89
N SER A 66 4.91 -3.55 -17.72
CA SER A 66 5.41 -2.19 -17.47
C SER A 66 4.87 -1.61 -16.17
N ILE A 67 3.59 -1.84 -15.82
CA ILE A 67 3.04 -1.45 -14.50
C ILE A 67 3.78 -2.18 -13.37
N GLY A 68 4.02 -3.48 -13.51
CA GLY A 68 4.75 -4.30 -12.52
C GLY A 68 6.18 -3.80 -12.29
N LEU A 69 6.84 -3.33 -13.36
CA LEU A 69 8.18 -2.75 -13.33
C LEU A 69 8.22 -1.27 -12.90
N GLY A 70 7.06 -0.65 -12.69
CA GLY A 70 6.93 0.76 -12.28
C GLY A 70 7.03 1.78 -13.42
N ASP A 71 7.09 1.34 -14.68
CA ASP A 71 7.07 2.21 -15.86
C ASP A 71 5.62 2.56 -16.25
N LEU A 72 5.00 3.43 -15.45
CA LEU A 72 3.61 3.86 -15.68
C LEU A 72 3.44 4.63 -16.99
N SER A 73 4.44 5.42 -17.39
CA SER A 73 4.43 6.19 -18.64
C SER A 73 4.48 5.28 -19.87
N GLY A 74 5.38 4.29 -19.87
CA GLY A 74 5.45 3.30 -20.94
C GLY A 74 4.19 2.43 -20.99
N ALA A 75 3.67 2.01 -19.83
CA ALA A 75 2.40 1.29 -19.75
C ALA A 75 1.25 2.10 -20.36
N ALA A 76 1.14 3.39 -20.02
CA ALA A 76 0.11 4.26 -20.57
C ALA A 76 0.18 4.35 -22.11
N ALA A 77 1.39 4.46 -22.67
CA ALA A 77 1.58 4.46 -24.12
C ALA A 77 1.16 3.14 -24.79
N LEU A 78 1.44 2.00 -24.15
CA LEU A 78 1.05 0.67 -24.62
C LEU A 78 -0.46 0.47 -24.57
N PHE A 79 -1.12 0.84 -23.47
CA PHE A 79 -2.58 0.76 -23.36
C PHE A 79 -3.28 1.74 -24.30
N ALA A 80 -2.77 2.97 -24.49
CA ALA A 80 -3.32 3.91 -25.45
C ALA A 80 -3.23 3.38 -26.89
N ARG A 81 -2.17 2.62 -27.22
CA ARG A 81 -2.08 1.91 -28.51
C ARG A 81 -3.08 0.76 -28.58
N ALA A 82 -3.24 -0.02 -27.51
CA ALA A 82 -4.20 -1.11 -27.45
C ALA A 82 -5.64 -0.62 -27.62
N GLU A 83 -5.98 0.48 -26.96
CA GLU A 83 -7.30 1.13 -27.04
C GLU A 83 -7.63 1.60 -28.47
N LYS A 84 -6.64 2.11 -29.20
CA LYS A 84 -6.83 2.49 -30.62
C LYS A 84 -7.15 1.29 -31.52
N VAL A 85 -6.70 0.09 -31.15
CA VAL A 85 -6.96 -1.14 -31.92
C VAL A 85 -8.27 -1.79 -31.48
N ASP A 86 -8.52 -1.86 -30.18
CA ASP A 86 -9.75 -2.41 -29.59
C ASP A 86 -10.28 -1.50 -28.46
N PRO A 87 -11.16 -0.53 -28.80
CA PRO A 87 -11.70 0.43 -27.83
C PRO A 87 -12.62 -0.18 -26.77
N ARG A 88 -13.13 -1.39 -27.01
CA ARG A 88 -14.07 -2.11 -26.11
C ARG A 88 -13.38 -3.26 -25.37
N ASN A 89 -12.06 -3.24 -25.30
CA ASN A 89 -11.31 -4.25 -24.55
C ASN A 89 -11.35 -3.96 -23.04
N GLY A 90 -12.00 -4.83 -22.26
CA GLY A 90 -12.07 -4.66 -20.81
C GLY A 90 -10.70 -4.68 -20.12
N ARG A 91 -9.72 -5.46 -20.63
CA ARG A 91 -8.35 -5.53 -20.05
C ARG A 91 -7.60 -4.21 -20.25
N VAL A 92 -7.78 -3.57 -21.41
CA VAL A 92 -7.21 -2.24 -21.67
C VAL A 92 -7.78 -1.21 -20.69
N LYS A 93 -9.11 -1.21 -20.49
CA LYS A 93 -9.76 -0.29 -19.54
C LYS A 93 -9.28 -0.52 -18.10
N ALA A 94 -9.15 -1.77 -17.68
CA ALA A 94 -8.60 -2.09 -16.36
C ALA A 94 -7.14 -1.67 -16.21
N GLY A 95 -6.28 -1.90 -17.20
CA GLY A 95 -4.88 -1.45 -17.17
C GLY A 95 -4.74 0.06 -17.08
N MET A 96 -5.55 0.81 -17.84
CA MET A 96 -5.61 2.28 -17.74
C MET A 96 -6.09 2.73 -16.35
N ALA A 97 -7.10 2.06 -15.78
CA ALA A 97 -7.56 2.33 -14.42
C ALA A 97 -6.45 2.08 -13.38
N SER A 98 -5.73 0.97 -13.47
CA SER A 98 -4.60 0.66 -12.58
C SER A 98 -3.51 1.74 -12.62
N ILE A 99 -3.23 2.30 -13.80
CA ILE A 99 -2.31 3.44 -13.94
C ILE A 99 -2.86 4.68 -13.22
N LEU A 100 -4.15 4.98 -13.39
CA LEU A 100 -4.80 6.12 -12.74
C LEU A 100 -4.77 5.98 -11.21
N VAL A 101 -4.99 4.79 -10.65
CA VAL A 101 -4.87 4.56 -9.21
C VAL A 101 -3.46 4.88 -8.72
N ARG A 102 -2.43 4.39 -9.43
CA ARG A 102 -1.01 4.64 -9.08
C ARG A 102 -0.58 6.08 -9.34
N SER A 103 -1.34 6.81 -10.13
CA SER A 103 -1.18 8.24 -10.39
C SER A 103 -2.07 9.10 -9.48
N GLU A 104 -2.60 8.53 -8.40
CA GLU A 104 -3.36 9.26 -7.37
C GLU A 104 -4.69 9.84 -7.86
N ARG A 105 -5.30 9.20 -8.88
CA ARG A 105 -6.58 9.59 -9.52
C ARG A 105 -7.65 8.49 -9.39
N PRO A 106 -8.05 8.13 -8.16
CA PRO A 106 -8.96 7.01 -7.91
C PRO A 106 -10.39 7.20 -8.45
N GLY A 107 -10.92 8.43 -8.46
CA GLY A 107 -12.27 8.73 -8.94
C GLY A 107 -12.41 8.50 -10.44
N GLU A 108 -11.43 8.96 -11.24
CA GLU A 108 -11.38 8.60 -12.66
C GLU A 108 -11.14 7.10 -12.86
N ALA A 109 -10.23 6.49 -12.09
CA ALA A 109 -9.95 5.06 -12.19
C ALA A 109 -11.21 4.21 -12.04
N LEU A 110 -12.09 4.55 -11.09
CA LEU A 110 -13.35 3.84 -10.87
C LEU A 110 -14.29 3.89 -12.08
N ARG A 111 -14.26 4.97 -12.89
CA ARG A 111 -15.00 5.02 -14.16
C ARG A 111 -14.44 4.05 -15.19
N TYR A 112 -13.13 3.89 -15.26
CA TYR A 112 -12.48 2.95 -16.17
C TYR A 112 -12.67 1.50 -15.72
N PHE A 113 -12.66 1.21 -14.41
CA PHE A 113 -13.03 -0.12 -13.91
C PHE A 113 -14.50 -0.46 -14.21
N ALA A 114 -15.42 0.51 -14.08
CA ALA A 114 -16.82 0.30 -14.47
C ALA A 114 -16.96 -0.01 -15.98
N GLN A 115 -16.16 0.64 -16.84
CA GLN A 115 -16.10 0.29 -18.27
C GLN A 115 -15.53 -1.11 -18.50
N ALA A 116 -14.46 -1.49 -17.78
CA ALA A 116 -13.87 -2.82 -17.89
C ALA A 116 -14.90 -3.91 -17.57
N GLU A 117 -15.69 -3.71 -16.51
CA GLU A 117 -16.78 -4.61 -16.12
C GLU A 117 -17.89 -4.65 -17.17
N ALA A 118 -18.32 -3.48 -17.67
CA ALA A 118 -19.33 -3.38 -18.73
C ALA A 118 -18.89 -4.06 -20.03
N PHE A 119 -17.58 -4.16 -20.28
CA PHE A 119 -16.99 -4.88 -21.41
C PHE A 119 -16.64 -6.34 -21.08
N GLY A 120 -17.17 -6.88 -19.98
CA GLY A 120 -17.13 -8.31 -19.66
C GLY A 120 -15.86 -8.79 -18.97
N LEU A 121 -14.97 -7.89 -18.54
CA LEU A 121 -13.83 -8.30 -17.72
C LEU A 121 -14.30 -8.63 -16.31
N GLN A 122 -13.95 -9.82 -15.83
CA GLN A 122 -14.33 -10.23 -14.48
C GLN A 122 -13.54 -9.44 -13.42
N PRO A 123 -14.16 -9.05 -12.29
CA PRO A 123 -13.51 -8.27 -11.24
C PRO A 123 -12.19 -8.84 -10.73
N ARG A 124 -12.03 -10.18 -10.67
CA ARG A 124 -10.78 -10.82 -10.19
C ARG A 124 -9.51 -10.33 -10.88
N TYR A 125 -9.59 -9.83 -12.11
CA TYR A 125 -8.43 -9.34 -12.87
C TYR A 125 -7.97 -7.94 -12.46
N TYR A 126 -8.79 -7.18 -11.74
CA TYR A 126 -8.49 -5.80 -11.37
C TYR A 126 -8.94 -5.41 -9.96
N ALA A 127 -9.52 -6.34 -9.19
CA ALA A 127 -10.07 -6.07 -7.88
C ALA A 127 -9.02 -5.54 -6.89
N ALA A 128 -7.75 -5.96 -6.97
CA ALA A 128 -6.71 -5.43 -6.09
C ALA A 128 -6.49 -3.91 -6.27
N ASP A 129 -6.44 -3.44 -7.51
CA ASP A 129 -6.25 -2.02 -7.80
C ASP A 129 -7.56 -1.23 -7.63
N ARG A 130 -8.72 -1.82 -7.94
CA ARG A 130 -10.02 -1.20 -7.64
C ARG A 130 -10.25 -1.08 -6.13
N GLY A 131 -9.81 -2.06 -5.35
CA GLY A 131 -9.83 -2.01 -3.88
C GLY A 131 -9.03 -0.81 -3.36
N LEU A 132 -7.83 -0.58 -3.92
CA LEU A 132 -7.05 0.62 -3.57
C LEU A 132 -7.76 1.91 -3.98
N ALA A 133 -8.41 1.95 -5.16
CA ALA A 133 -9.22 3.10 -5.56
C ALA A 133 -10.34 3.39 -4.55
N TYR A 134 -11.03 2.35 -4.07
CA TYR A 134 -12.08 2.48 -3.04
C TYR A 134 -11.53 2.99 -1.70
N ASP A 135 -10.39 2.48 -1.23
CA ASP A 135 -9.76 2.98 -0.01
C ASP A 135 -9.46 4.49 -0.10
N LEU A 136 -8.93 4.93 -1.25
CA LEU A 136 -8.54 6.31 -1.49
C LEU A 136 -9.72 7.29 -1.51
N ILE A 137 -10.93 6.81 -1.83
CA ILE A 137 -12.15 7.64 -1.75
C ILE A 137 -12.92 7.46 -0.44
N GLY A 138 -12.41 6.67 0.51
CA GLY A 138 -13.05 6.46 1.82
C GLY A 138 -14.08 5.32 1.85
N GLU A 139 -14.07 4.42 0.87
CA GLU A 139 -15.00 3.30 0.74
C GLU A 139 -14.34 1.99 1.21
N GLN A 140 -13.83 1.97 2.44
CA GLN A 140 -13.04 0.84 2.97
C GLN A 140 -13.80 -0.49 2.94
N ASP A 141 -15.11 -0.51 3.23
CA ASP A 141 -15.87 -1.76 3.21
C ASP A 141 -15.95 -2.35 1.80
N ARG A 142 -16.05 -1.51 0.74
CA ARG A 142 -15.98 -1.97 -0.66
C ARG A 142 -14.57 -2.48 -1.00
N ALA A 143 -13.55 -1.72 -0.60
CA ALA A 143 -12.15 -2.09 -0.80
C ALA A 143 -11.86 -3.48 -0.23
N GLN A 144 -12.29 -3.75 1.00
CA GLN A 144 -12.11 -5.03 1.68
C GLN A 144 -12.77 -6.20 0.94
N ARG A 145 -13.91 -5.99 0.25
CA ARG A 145 -14.52 -7.04 -0.59
C ARG A 145 -13.67 -7.34 -1.81
N ASP A 146 -13.22 -6.29 -2.48
CA ASP A 146 -12.41 -6.39 -3.67
C ASP A 146 -11.04 -7.04 -3.39
N TYR A 147 -10.40 -6.71 -2.28
CA TYR A 147 -9.17 -7.39 -1.86
C TYR A 147 -9.40 -8.88 -1.62
N ARG A 148 -10.50 -9.26 -0.96
CA ARG A 148 -10.85 -10.67 -0.76
C ARG A 148 -11.15 -11.37 -2.09
N VAL A 149 -11.71 -10.67 -3.08
CA VAL A 149 -11.88 -11.22 -4.44
C VAL A 149 -10.52 -11.46 -5.10
N ALA A 150 -9.61 -10.49 -5.01
CA ALA A 150 -8.26 -10.61 -5.59
C ALA A 150 -7.44 -11.75 -4.96
N LEU A 151 -7.53 -11.92 -3.63
CA LEU A 151 -6.76 -12.91 -2.88
C LEU A 151 -7.29 -14.35 -2.97
N ARG A 152 -8.43 -14.60 -3.62
CA ARG A 152 -9.03 -15.94 -3.71
C ARG A 152 -8.18 -16.94 -4.50
N ASP A 153 -7.75 -16.54 -5.69
CA ASP A 153 -7.15 -17.46 -6.66
C ASP A 153 -5.62 -17.38 -6.67
N ALA A 154 -5.07 -16.17 -6.47
CA ALA A 154 -3.65 -15.91 -6.49
C ALA A 154 -3.28 -14.91 -5.39
N PRO A 155 -3.02 -15.38 -4.16
CA PRO A 155 -2.58 -14.52 -3.08
C PRO A 155 -1.25 -13.85 -3.44
N ASP A 156 -1.22 -12.52 -3.40
CA ASP A 156 0.00 -11.74 -3.60
C ASP A 156 0.30 -10.88 -2.36
N ASP A 157 1.59 -10.76 -2.04
CA ASP A 157 2.04 -10.11 -0.80
C ASP A 157 1.66 -8.62 -0.75
N GLU A 158 1.57 -7.93 -1.90
CA GLU A 158 1.18 -6.52 -1.96
C GLU A 158 -0.31 -6.31 -1.66
N THR A 159 -1.19 -7.11 -2.26
CA THR A 159 -2.62 -7.09 -1.98
C THR A 159 -2.91 -7.48 -0.53
N VAL A 160 -2.16 -8.42 0.05
CA VAL A 160 -2.25 -8.73 1.49
C VAL A 160 -1.92 -7.50 2.35
N ARG A 161 -0.85 -6.75 2.03
CA ARG A 161 -0.51 -5.51 2.74
C ARG A 161 -1.58 -4.43 2.58
N ARG A 162 -2.08 -4.23 1.35
CA ARG A 162 -3.15 -3.26 1.07
C ARG A 162 -4.43 -3.59 1.82
N TYR A 163 -4.82 -4.87 1.82
CA TYR A 163 -5.98 -5.34 2.56
C TYR A 163 -5.84 -5.10 4.08
N ALA A 164 -4.68 -5.41 4.64
CA ALA A 164 -4.41 -5.14 6.05
C ALA A 164 -4.46 -3.64 6.37
N LEU A 165 -3.91 -2.78 5.51
CA LEU A 165 -4.00 -1.33 5.66
C LEU A 165 -5.46 -0.85 5.63
N SER A 166 -6.27 -1.33 4.69
CA SER A 166 -7.70 -1.03 4.60
C SER A 166 -8.46 -1.40 5.89
N LEU A 167 -8.23 -2.61 6.41
CA LEU A 167 -8.79 -3.05 7.69
C LEU A 167 -8.40 -2.08 8.82
N GLY A 168 -7.12 -1.74 8.90
CA GLY A 168 -6.63 -0.77 9.88
C GLY A 168 -7.29 0.59 9.74
N ILE A 169 -7.51 1.08 8.51
CA ILE A 169 -8.08 2.43 8.24
C ILE A 169 -9.50 2.47 8.78
N SER A 170 -10.24 1.38 8.62
CA SER A 170 -11.59 1.18 9.18
C SER A 170 -11.63 0.88 10.68
N GLY A 171 -10.50 0.91 11.39
CA GLY A 171 -10.42 0.66 12.83
C GLY A 171 -10.35 -0.82 13.24
N LYS A 172 -10.33 -1.75 12.28
CA LYS A 172 -10.31 -3.21 12.51
C LYS A 172 -8.87 -3.68 12.79
N ARG A 173 -8.25 -3.12 13.83
CA ARG A 173 -6.82 -3.30 14.18
C ARG A 173 -6.40 -4.77 14.24
N ASP A 174 -7.12 -5.59 14.99
CA ASP A 174 -6.66 -6.97 15.25
C ASP A 174 -6.75 -7.84 13.99
N LEU A 175 -7.83 -7.68 13.21
CA LEU A 175 -7.98 -8.33 11.90
C LEU A 175 -6.87 -7.88 10.92
N ALA A 176 -6.52 -6.59 10.94
CA ALA A 176 -5.45 -6.06 10.11
C ALA A 176 -4.09 -6.68 10.46
N LEU A 177 -3.79 -6.84 11.75
CA LEU A 177 -2.55 -7.47 12.21
C LEU A 177 -2.51 -8.96 11.85
N GLN A 178 -3.61 -9.68 12.07
CA GLN A 178 -3.74 -11.09 11.69
C GLN A 178 -3.47 -11.31 10.19
N GLN A 179 -3.97 -10.42 9.35
CA GLN A 179 -3.77 -10.49 7.90
C GLN A 179 -2.29 -10.35 7.50
N LEU A 180 -1.46 -9.66 8.30
CA LEU A 180 -0.03 -9.49 8.05
C LEU A 180 0.85 -10.61 8.59
N ASP A 181 0.34 -11.49 9.45
CA ASP A 181 1.14 -12.53 10.11
C ASP A 181 1.96 -13.39 9.12
N PRO A 182 1.41 -13.86 7.99
CA PRO A 182 2.20 -14.63 7.02
C PRO A 182 3.40 -13.85 6.48
N LEU A 183 3.26 -12.54 6.25
CA LEU A 183 4.33 -11.69 5.69
C LEU A 183 5.36 -11.30 6.75
N VAL A 184 4.90 -11.08 7.98
CA VAL A 184 5.76 -10.86 9.15
C VAL A 184 6.68 -12.07 9.38
N LEU A 185 6.15 -13.29 9.27
CA LEU A 185 6.94 -14.52 9.36
C LEU A 185 7.99 -14.64 8.23
N LYS A 186 7.65 -14.18 7.02
CA LYS A 186 8.59 -14.04 5.89
C LYS A 186 9.62 -12.92 6.07
N LYS A 187 9.56 -12.16 7.17
CA LYS A 187 10.38 -10.97 7.43
C LYS A 187 10.22 -9.89 6.34
N ASP A 188 9.03 -9.80 5.74
CA ASP A 188 8.75 -8.80 4.72
C ASP A 188 8.83 -7.38 5.30
N ARG A 189 9.69 -6.55 4.72
CA ARG A 189 9.89 -5.16 5.19
C ARG A 189 8.65 -4.31 4.96
N GLY A 190 7.92 -4.56 3.88
CA GLY A 190 6.65 -3.90 3.59
C GLY A 190 5.61 -4.17 4.68
N ALA A 191 5.53 -5.41 5.16
CA ALA A 191 4.62 -5.81 6.22
C ALA A 191 4.97 -5.16 7.56
N TRP A 192 6.26 -5.03 7.90
CA TRP A 192 6.65 -4.27 9.10
C TRP A 192 6.25 -2.80 9.04
N ARG A 193 6.41 -2.19 7.86
CA ARG A 193 5.95 -0.83 7.60
C ARG A 193 4.43 -0.74 7.76
N ALA A 194 3.68 -1.60 7.08
CA ALA A 194 2.22 -1.64 7.15
C ALA A 194 1.72 -1.85 8.59
N ARG A 195 2.38 -2.74 9.35
CA ARG A 195 2.08 -2.99 10.77
C ARG A 195 2.25 -1.73 11.61
N ALA A 196 3.35 -1.00 11.45
CA ALA A 196 3.57 0.25 12.16
C ALA A 196 2.52 1.31 11.81
N PHE A 197 2.15 1.43 10.53
CA PHE A 197 1.04 2.28 10.10
C PHE A 197 -0.25 1.89 10.81
N ILE A 198 -0.65 0.61 10.74
CA ILE A 198 -1.88 0.11 11.38
C ILE A 198 -1.93 0.46 12.86
N LEU A 199 -0.82 0.28 13.59
CA LEU A 199 -0.75 0.66 15.01
C LEU A 199 -0.95 2.17 15.20
N ALA A 200 -0.24 3.00 14.43
CA ALA A 200 -0.31 4.45 14.55
C ALA A 200 -1.74 4.99 14.34
N MET A 201 -2.41 4.63 13.24
CA MET A 201 -3.79 5.08 12.95
C MET A 201 -4.83 4.53 13.93
N ASN A 202 -4.50 3.50 14.70
CA ASN A 202 -5.33 2.93 15.76
C ASN A 202 -4.85 3.35 17.16
N ASN A 203 -4.31 4.56 17.28
CA ASN A 203 -3.88 5.25 18.51
C ASN A 203 -2.70 4.60 19.27
N ASP A 204 -1.96 3.68 18.66
CA ASP A 204 -0.77 3.06 19.23
C ASP A 204 0.51 3.57 18.54
N VAL A 205 0.76 4.86 18.73
CA VAL A 205 1.92 5.54 18.12
C VAL A 205 3.24 5.02 18.71
N ARG A 206 3.27 4.71 20.01
CA ARG A 206 4.47 4.17 20.67
C ARG A 206 4.85 2.78 20.13
N GLY A 207 3.87 1.91 19.91
CA GLY A 207 4.08 0.61 19.29
C GLY A 207 4.57 0.76 17.85
N ALA A 208 3.99 1.68 17.07
CA ALA A 208 4.45 1.99 15.72
C ALA A 208 5.92 2.44 15.69
N GLU A 209 6.31 3.36 16.56
CA GLU A 209 7.69 3.85 16.67
C GLU A 209 8.67 2.74 17.04
N THR A 210 8.28 1.84 17.95
CA THR A 210 9.10 0.70 18.37
C THR A 210 9.34 -0.26 17.21
N ILE A 211 8.30 -0.58 16.41
CA ILE A 211 8.45 -1.44 15.24
C ILE A 211 9.42 -0.81 14.23
N VAL A 212 9.24 0.47 13.88
CA VAL A 212 10.08 1.08 12.85
C VAL A 212 11.52 1.27 13.34
N THR A 213 11.74 1.66 14.59
CA THR A 213 13.11 1.81 15.13
C THR A 213 13.85 0.48 15.24
N THR A 214 13.13 -0.61 15.55
CA THR A 214 13.73 -1.96 15.70
C THR A 214 13.92 -2.65 14.34
N MET A 215 12.90 -2.63 13.49
CA MET A 215 12.87 -3.41 12.24
C MET A 215 13.34 -2.62 11.01
N MET A 216 13.34 -1.28 11.08
CA MET A 216 13.73 -0.38 9.98
C MET A 216 14.55 0.83 10.49
N PRO A 217 15.70 0.61 11.15
CA PRO A 217 16.48 1.68 11.77
C PRO A 217 17.05 2.67 10.75
N GLY A 218 17.44 3.85 11.24
CA GLY A 218 18.12 4.88 10.46
C GLY A 218 17.23 6.03 10.00
N ALA A 219 17.45 6.51 8.78
CA ALA A 219 16.70 7.65 8.22
C ALA A 219 15.21 7.35 8.05
N ALA A 220 14.86 6.10 7.73
CA ALA A 220 13.47 5.67 7.56
C ALA A 220 12.63 5.83 8.84
N ALA A 221 13.20 5.48 10.01
CA ALA A 221 12.52 5.63 11.29
C ALA A 221 12.24 7.08 11.67
N ARG A 222 13.26 7.95 11.56
CA ARG A 222 13.13 9.37 11.89
C ARG A 222 12.14 10.10 11.00
N GLY A 223 12.06 9.75 9.71
CA GLY A 223 11.12 10.35 8.77
C GLY A 223 9.65 10.03 9.06
N LEU A 224 9.36 8.88 9.69
CA LEU A 224 7.99 8.40 9.92
C LEU A 224 7.40 8.85 11.27
N GLN A 225 8.22 9.22 12.25
CA GLN A 225 7.74 9.66 13.57
C GLN A 225 6.70 10.80 13.53
N PRO A 226 6.96 11.96 12.88
CA PRO A 226 5.97 13.03 12.81
C PRO A 226 4.72 12.61 12.02
N PHE A 227 4.85 11.61 11.15
CA PHE A 227 3.76 11.07 10.36
C PHE A 227 2.78 10.28 11.23
N PHE A 228 3.30 9.42 12.12
CA PHE A 228 2.47 8.60 13.02
C PHE A 228 1.62 9.43 13.99
N GLN A 229 2.10 10.60 14.40
CA GLN A 229 1.35 11.51 15.27
C GLN A 229 0.13 12.12 14.57
N ARG A 230 0.15 12.26 13.23
CA ARG A 230 -0.96 12.85 12.47
C ARG A 230 -2.01 11.82 12.06
N LEU A 231 -1.61 10.58 11.77
CA LEU A 231 -2.50 9.56 11.21
C LEU A 231 -3.82 9.35 11.97
N PRO A 232 -3.87 9.31 13.32
CA PRO A 232 -5.13 9.19 14.05
C PRO A 232 -6.14 10.29 13.77
N LEU A 233 -5.66 11.48 13.41
CA LEU A 233 -6.46 12.70 13.25
C LEU A 233 -7.06 12.84 11.84
N LEU A 234 -6.65 11.99 10.90
CA LEU A 234 -7.05 12.08 9.50
C LEU A 234 -8.38 11.33 9.25
N ALA A 235 -9.16 11.85 8.31
CA ALA A 235 -10.31 11.13 7.76
C ALA A 235 -9.85 9.82 7.05
N PRO A 236 -10.72 8.81 6.89
CA PRO A 236 -10.33 7.53 6.28
C PRO A 236 -9.66 7.64 4.91
N ALA A 237 -10.20 8.47 4.01
CA ALA A 237 -9.60 8.73 2.70
C ALA A 237 -8.21 9.36 2.80
N ASP A 238 -8.03 10.35 3.68
CA ASP A 238 -6.73 10.98 3.90
C ASP A 238 -5.72 10.04 4.57
N ARG A 239 -6.18 9.14 5.45
CA ARG A 239 -5.34 8.04 5.96
C ARG A 239 -4.89 7.13 4.83
N ALA A 240 -5.77 6.76 3.89
CA ALA A 240 -5.40 5.92 2.75
C ALA A 240 -4.31 6.58 1.89
N PHE A 241 -4.48 7.85 1.52
CA PHE A 241 -3.46 8.59 0.78
C PHE A 241 -2.15 8.73 1.57
N ALA A 242 -2.24 8.96 2.88
CA ALA A 242 -1.09 9.07 3.74
C ALA A 242 -0.28 7.76 3.78
N VAL A 243 -0.92 6.60 3.96
CA VAL A 243 -0.21 5.33 4.07
C VAL A 243 0.37 4.84 2.73
N HIS A 244 -0.31 5.11 1.61
CA HIS A 244 0.10 4.64 0.28
C HIS A 244 1.05 5.60 -0.44
N PHE A 245 0.80 6.90 -0.38
CA PHE A 245 1.53 7.92 -1.15
C PHE A 245 2.30 8.92 -0.28
N GLY A 246 2.08 8.92 1.04
CA GLY A 246 2.72 9.88 1.96
C GLY A 246 2.03 11.25 1.97
N GLU A 247 0.89 11.39 1.31
CA GLU A 247 0.10 12.63 1.29
C GLU A 247 -0.87 12.70 2.46
N VAL A 248 -0.70 13.70 3.33
CA VAL A 248 -1.55 13.89 4.53
C VAL A 248 -2.66 14.93 4.36
N HIS A 249 -2.70 15.64 3.23
CA HIS A 249 -3.68 16.69 2.97
C HIS A 249 -4.33 16.49 1.61
N ALA A 250 -5.63 16.77 1.52
CA ALA A 250 -6.33 16.77 0.25
C ALA A 250 -5.88 17.95 -0.63
N THR A 251 -5.42 17.63 -1.85
CA THR A 251 -5.09 18.61 -2.87
C THR A 251 -6.34 19.00 -3.68
N PRO A 252 -6.37 20.19 -4.33
CA PRO A 252 -7.46 20.55 -5.23
C PRO A 252 -7.70 19.52 -6.33
N GLN A 253 -6.62 18.90 -6.84
CA GLN A 253 -6.68 17.84 -7.85
C GLN A 253 -7.38 16.60 -7.31
N ARG A 254 -7.05 16.13 -6.10
CA ARG A 254 -7.73 15.01 -5.45
C ARG A 254 -9.21 15.29 -5.21
N ILE A 255 -9.55 16.52 -4.79
CA ILE A 255 -10.95 16.90 -4.59
C ILE A 255 -11.71 16.91 -5.92
N ALA A 256 -11.10 17.41 -7.00
CA ALA A 256 -11.70 17.38 -8.33
C ALA A 256 -11.88 15.94 -8.84
N ASP A 257 -10.89 15.08 -8.63
CA ASP A 257 -10.93 13.68 -9.01
C ASP A 257 -11.98 12.89 -8.23
N ALA A 258 -12.10 13.11 -6.91
CA ALA A 258 -13.13 12.47 -6.09
C ALA A 258 -14.55 12.76 -6.59
N ARG A 259 -14.80 13.93 -7.23
CA ARG A 259 -16.09 14.26 -7.86
C ARG A 259 -16.37 13.46 -9.13
N MET A 260 -15.37 12.82 -9.74
CA MET A 260 -15.55 11.95 -10.91
C MET A 260 -15.96 10.53 -10.53
N THR A 261 -15.93 10.18 -9.25
CA THR A 261 -16.35 8.88 -8.72
C THR A 261 -17.76 8.54 -9.22
N PRO A 262 -17.98 7.36 -9.83
CA PRO A 262 -19.31 6.94 -10.25
C PRO A 262 -20.22 6.76 -9.03
N VAL A 263 -21.53 6.90 -9.23
CA VAL A 263 -22.51 6.66 -8.16
C VAL A 263 -22.34 5.22 -7.65
N LEU A 264 -22.03 5.09 -6.37
CA LEU A 264 -21.86 3.80 -5.72
C LEU A 264 -23.19 3.38 -5.10
N PRO A 265 -23.72 2.18 -5.43
CA PRO A 265 -24.91 1.65 -4.79
C PRO A 265 -24.74 1.53 -3.26
N GLN A 266 -25.83 1.38 -2.51
CA GLN A 266 -25.70 1.03 -1.10
C GLN A 266 -25.11 -0.37 -0.94
N LEU A 267 -24.19 -0.54 0.00
CA LEU A 267 -23.54 -1.82 0.25
C LEU A 267 -24.36 -2.59 1.31
N GLY A 268 -24.88 -3.77 0.96
CA GLY A 268 -25.58 -4.65 1.91
C GLY A 268 -24.61 -5.30 2.91
N ALA A 269 -25.13 -6.14 3.81
CA ALA A 269 -24.29 -6.91 4.73
C ALA A 269 -23.20 -7.72 3.99
N ASP A 270 -22.04 -7.91 4.62
CA ASP A 270 -20.95 -8.69 4.05
C ASP A 270 -20.96 -10.12 4.60
N PRO A 271 -21.43 -11.13 3.85
CA PRO A 271 -21.44 -12.52 4.32
C PRO A 271 -20.02 -13.12 4.40
N THR A 272 -19.03 -12.41 3.88
CA THR A 272 -17.67 -12.89 3.70
C THR A 272 -16.65 -12.06 4.48
N ALA A 273 -17.12 -11.14 5.33
CA ALA A 273 -16.26 -10.39 6.22
C ALA A 273 -15.63 -11.34 7.27
N PRO A 274 -14.32 -11.21 7.56
CA PRO A 274 -13.70 -12.00 8.61
C PRO A 274 -14.24 -11.55 9.98
N VAL A 275 -14.59 -12.53 10.80
CA VAL A 275 -14.99 -12.32 12.20
C VAL A 275 -13.90 -12.91 13.08
N MET A 276 -13.41 -12.12 14.04
CA MET A 276 -12.49 -12.64 15.04
C MET A 276 -13.26 -13.57 15.97
N LEU A 277 -12.99 -14.87 15.89
CA LEU A 277 -13.54 -15.83 16.83
C LEU A 277 -12.98 -15.47 18.20
N ALA A 278 -13.83 -14.98 19.11
CA ALA A 278 -13.43 -14.79 20.49
C ALA A 278 -12.92 -16.13 21.02
N ALA A 279 -11.73 -16.14 21.61
CA ALA A 279 -11.26 -17.31 22.34
C ALA A 279 -12.32 -17.63 23.40
N ALA A 280 -12.92 -18.83 23.33
CA ALA A 280 -13.89 -19.25 24.32
C ALA A 280 -13.25 -19.14 25.70
N GLU A 281 -13.85 -18.33 26.58
CA GLU A 281 -13.45 -18.33 28.00
C GLU A 281 -13.54 -19.77 28.50
N PRO A 282 -12.52 -20.29 29.22
CA PRO A 282 -12.60 -21.60 29.82
C PRO A 282 -13.84 -21.65 30.70
N GLN A 283 -14.81 -22.45 30.30
CA GLN A 283 -16.03 -22.66 31.06
C GLN A 283 -15.62 -23.13 32.46
N PRO A 284 -16.01 -22.45 33.55
CA PRO A 284 -15.58 -22.82 34.89
C PRO A 284 -15.97 -24.27 35.13
N ALA A 285 -14.96 -25.10 35.43
CA ALA A 285 -15.16 -26.52 35.67
C ALA A 285 -16.24 -26.71 36.76
N PRO A 286 -17.20 -27.64 36.56
CA PRO A 286 -18.21 -27.90 37.56
C PRO A 286 -17.52 -28.37 38.85
N GLN A 287 -17.73 -27.62 39.93
CA GLN A 287 -17.25 -28.00 41.26
C GLN A 287 -17.87 -29.36 41.63
N PRO A 288 -17.07 -30.34 42.08
CA PRO A 288 -17.62 -31.60 42.54
C PRO A 288 -18.43 -31.35 43.82
N THR A 289 -19.76 -31.38 43.70
CA THR A 289 -20.66 -31.41 44.85
C THR A 289 -20.41 -32.70 45.62
N GLY A 290 -19.90 -32.56 46.84
CA GLY A 290 -19.60 -33.67 47.72
C GLY A 290 -20.82 -34.55 47.96
N ARG A 291 -20.62 -35.86 47.82
CA ARG A 291 -21.46 -36.86 48.48
C ARG A 291 -20.58 -37.64 49.45
N ALA A 292 -20.91 -37.48 50.73
CA ALA A 292 -20.19 -38.09 51.83
C ALA A 292 -20.28 -39.63 51.83
N LYS A 293 -19.16 -40.23 52.26
CA LYS A 293 -19.03 -41.44 53.09
C LYS A 293 -20.04 -42.59 52.88
N ALA A 294 -19.54 -43.68 52.32
CA ALA A 294 -19.81 -45.04 52.82
C ALA A 294 -18.69 -46.00 52.37
N ALA A 295 -17.71 -46.24 53.24
CA ALA A 295 -16.93 -47.48 53.35
C ALA A 295 -15.80 -47.25 54.37
N ALA A 296 -16.16 -47.33 55.66
CA ALA A 296 -15.20 -47.81 56.63
C ALA A 296 -15.05 -49.31 56.39
N ASP A 297 -13.87 -49.81 56.06
CA ASP A 297 -13.15 -50.76 56.91
C ASP A 297 -11.83 -51.17 56.26
N ARG A 298 -10.84 -51.55 57.10
CA ARG A 298 -9.50 -52.07 56.76
C ARG A 298 -8.43 -51.03 56.42
N SER A 299 -7.76 -50.51 57.44
CA SER A 299 -6.50 -51.13 57.91
C SER A 299 -5.78 -50.15 58.85
N ALA A 300 -5.88 -50.43 60.15
CA ALA A 300 -4.89 -49.96 61.10
C ALA A 300 -3.60 -50.78 60.90
N THR A 301 -2.45 -50.13 60.69
CA THR A 301 -1.21 -50.39 61.44
C THR A 301 -0.03 -49.56 60.92
N ARG A 302 0.82 -49.16 61.89
CA ARG A 302 2.17 -48.55 61.82
C ARG A 302 2.18 -47.01 61.83
N ARG A 303 2.39 -46.35 63.00
CA ARG A 303 3.66 -46.04 63.71
C ARG A 303 4.68 -45.35 62.78
N ASP A 304 5.38 -44.26 63.12
CA ASP A 304 5.64 -43.54 64.37
C ASP A 304 6.26 -42.16 64.01
N LYS A 305 6.18 -41.18 64.93
CA LYS A 305 7.09 -40.03 65.20
C LYS A 305 7.75 -39.25 64.03
N THR A 306 7.70 -37.91 64.02
CA THR A 306 8.51 -37.06 64.92
C THR A 306 8.16 -35.56 64.78
N ALA A 307 8.23 -34.86 65.92
CA ALA A 307 8.67 -33.47 66.18
C ALA A 307 8.13 -32.28 65.33
N ARG A 308 7.43 -31.28 65.90
CA ARG A 308 7.77 -30.23 66.90
C ARG A 308 8.03 -28.87 66.20
N SER A 309 7.14 -27.90 66.47
CA SER A 309 7.45 -26.51 66.88
C SER A 309 6.62 -25.40 66.17
N GLY A 310 6.09 -24.47 67.00
CA GLY A 310 5.65 -23.10 66.67
C GLY A 310 4.14 -22.92 66.45
N ARG A 311 3.30 -22.64 67.46
CA ARG A 311 3.04 -21.32 68.15
C ARG A 311 2.53 -20.25 67.17
N VAL A 312 1.45 -19.47 67.34
CA VAL A 312 0.29 -19.28 68.26
C VAL A 312 -0.65 -18.26 67.55
N GLU A 313 -1.98 -18.37 67.76
CA GLU A 313 -3.09 -17.36 67.69
C GLU A 313 -3.16 -16.36 66.50
N VAL A 314 -4.31 -15.87 66.03
CA VAL A 314 -5.43 -15.21 66.71
C VAL A 314 -6.67 -15.26 65.81
N ALA A 315 -7.85 -15.39 66.41
CA ALA A 315 -9.16 -15.31 65.76
C ALA A 315 -9.52 -13.88 65.32
N ALA A 316 -10.18 -13.72 64.17
CA ALA A 316 -10.99 -12.53 63.91
C ALA A 316 -12.17 -12.82 62.96
N VAL A 317 -13.34 -12.48 63.51
CA VAL A 317 -14.71 -12.43 63.02
C VAL A 317 -14.84 -11.75 61.66
N THR A 318 -15.66 -12.31 60.76
CA THR A 318 -16.08 -11.68 59.50
C THR A 318 -17.53 -11.19 59.62
N PRO A 319 -17.86 -9.92 59.33
CA PRO A 319 -19.24 -9.46 59.22
C PRO A 319 -19.77 -9.64 57.79
N THR A 320 -21.06 -9.99 57.69
CA THR A 320 -21.86 -10.01 56.47
C THR A 320 -22.25 -8.60 56.01
N PRO A 321 -22.28 -8.29 54.70
CA PRO A 321 -22.89 -7.07 54.21
C PRO A 321 -24.38 -7.28 53.86
N THR A 322 -25.22 -6.41 54.41
CA THR A 322 -26.64 -6.22 54.09
C THR A 322 -26.77 -5.47 52.76
N THR A 323 -27.68 -5.93 51.90
CA THR A 323 -28.03 -5.32 50.61
C THR A 323 -29.06 -4.20 50.79
N THR A 324 -28.81 -3.05 50.17
CA THR A 324 -29.77 -1.94 50.01
C THR A 324 -30.05 -1.77 48.50
N PRO A 325 -31.32 -1.68 48.05
CA PRO A 325 -31.61 -1.43 46.64
C PRO A 325 -31.66 0.08 46.32
N THR A 326 -31.06 0.47 45.18
CA THR A 326 -31.07 1.82 44.63
C THR A 326 -32.17 1.95 43.56
N PRO A 327 -32.89 3.08 43.45
CA PRO A 327 -34.04 3.24 42.54
C PRO A 327 -33.67 3.59 41.10
N SER A 328 -34.60 3.30 40.19
CA SER A 328 -34.57 3.53 38.73
C SER A 328 -34.50 5.02 38.33
N PRO A 329 -33.92 5.37 37.16
CA PRO A 329 -33.85 6.74 36.68
C PRO A 329 -35.05 7.16 35.81
N THR A 330 -35.52 8.37 36.04
CA THR A 330 -36.51 9.14 35.25
C THR A 330 -35.87 9.73 33.98
N PRO A 331 -36.58 9.85 32.85
CA PRO A 331 -36.01 10.45 31.62
C PRO A 331 -36.07 11.99 31.62
N SER A 332 -35.03 12.62 31.08
CA SER A 332 -34.93 14.08 30.87
C SER A 332 -35.60 14.53 29.56
N PRO A 333 -36.10 15.79 29.48
CA PRO A 333 -36.91 16.26 28.36
C PRO A 333 -36.11 16.77 27.15
N VAL A 334 -36.75 16.67 25.98
CA VAL A 334 -36.30 17.11 24.66
C VAL A 334 -36.30 18.64 24.56
N ARG A 335 -35.25 19.23 23.94
CA ARG A 335 -35.16 20.67 23.62
C ARG A 335 -35.37 20.88 22.11
N PRO A 336 -36.15 21.90 21.67
CA PRO A 336 -36.47 22.10 20.26
C PRO A 336 -35.35 22.79 19.47
N ALA A 337 -35.37 22.54 18.16
CA ALA A 337 -34.42 22.99 17.15
C ALA A 337 -34.33 24.52 17.01
N ALA A 338 -33.11 25.04 16.84
CA ALA A 338 -32.84 26.41 16.45
C ALA A 338 -32.65 26.49 14.93
N THR A 339 -33.53 27.26 14.29
CA THR A 339 -33.45 27.70 12.90
C THR A 339 -32.24 28.61 12.70
N VAL A 340 -31.35 28.30 11.75
CA VAL A 340 -30.29 29.23 11.31
C VAL A 340 -30.62 29.70 9.90
N GLN A 341 -30.84 31.01 9.78
CA GLN A 341 -31.05 31.72 8.52
C GLN A 341 -29.78 31.67 7.67
N ALA A 342 -29.95 31.41 6.37
CA ALA A 342 -28.91 31.50 5.36
C ALA A 342 -28.54 32.96 5.08
N SER A 343 -27.26 33.30 5.20
CA SER A 343 -26.68 34.55 4.70
C SER A 343 -25.87 34.26 3.43
N ALA A 344 -26.18 34.99 2.36
CA ALA A 344 -25.53 34.88 1.05
C ALA A 344 -24.05 35.32 1.09
N PRO A 345 -23.16 34.75 0.26
CA PRO A 345 -21.76 35.16 0.23
C PRO A 345 -21.54 36.44 -0.60
N MET A 346 -20.80 37.39 -0.02
CA MET A 346 -20.24 38.54 -0.75
C MET A 346 -19.08 38.07 -1.62
N VAL A 347 -19.09 38.49 -2.89
CA VAL A 347 -18.03 38.24 -3.88
C VAL A 347 -16.91 39.26 -3.67
N MET A 348 -15.69 38.79 -3.38
CA MET A 348 -14.48 39.60 -3.50
C MET A 348 -13.73 39.21 -4.77
N VAL A 349 -13.63 40.14 -5.72
CA VAL A 349 -12.80 40.01 -6.92
C VAL A 349 -11.38 40.48 -6.57
N GLN A 350 -10.40 39.59 -6.68
CA GLN A 350 -8.98 39.92 -6.50
C GLN A 350 -8.29 40.02 -7.87
N PRO A 351 -7.49 41.06 -8.16
CA PRO A 351 -6.80 41.20 -9.45
C PRO A 351 -5.55 40.31 -9.57
N LEU A 352 -5.26 39.89 -10.80
CA LEU A 352 -4.24 38.93 -11.22
C LEU A 352 -2.80 39.50 -11.13
N PRO A 353 -1.79 38.74 -10.65
CA PRO A 353 -0.39 39.20 -10.64
C PRO A 353 0.34 38.96 -11.99
N GLU A 354 1.15 39.93 -12.40
CA GLU A 354 2.00 39.89 -13.61
C GLU A 354 3.23 38.98 -13.45
N PRO A 355 3.78 38.42 -14.55
CA PRO A 355 4.93 37.52 -14.51
C PRO A 355 6.29 38.26 -14.39
N PRO A 356 7.32 37.63 -13.80
CA PRO A 356 8.62 38.28 -13.61
C PRO A 356 9.47 38.30 -14.89
N VAL A 357 10.18 39.43 -15.06
CA VAL A 357 11.19 39.66 -16.10
C VAL A 357 12.44 38.82 -15.82
N VAL A 358 12.87 38.03 -16.81
CA VAL A 358 14.12 37.24 -16.76
C VAL A 358 15.25 38.07 -17.34
N LEU A 359 16.24 38.43 -16.50
CA LEU A 359 17.51 39.02 -16.94
C LEU A 359 18.44 37.89 -17.42
N ALA A 360 18.84 37.93 -18.69
CA ALA A 360 19.75 36.99 -19.30
C ALA A 360 21.20 37.22 -18.83
N SER A 361 21.83 36.19 -18.27
CA SER A 361 23.25 36.14 -17.95
C SER A 361 24.04 35.58 -19.13
N THR A 362 24.93 36.41 -19.70
CA THR A 362 25.87 36.03 -20.75
C THR A 362 27.11 35.34 -20.14
N GLN A 363 27.37 34.08 -20.49
CA GLN A 363 28.70 33.47 -20.35
C GLN A 363 29.27 33.13 -21.74
N PRO A 364 30.56 33.44 -22.01
CA PRO A 364 31.19 33.11 -23.28
C PRO A 364 31.71 31.67 -23.29
N VAL A 365 31.27 30.88 -24.27
CA VAL A 365 31.79 29.53 -24.54
C VAL A 365 32.95 29.62 -25.53
N GLN A 366 34.15 29.22 -25.11
CA GLN A 366 35.31 29.01 -25.97
C GLN A 366 35.15 27.72 -26.79
N ARG A 367 35.48 27.80 -28.08
CA ARG A 367 35.37 26.71 -29.07
C ARG A 367 36.76 26.08 -29.31
N PRO A 368 36.93 24.75 -29.25
CA PRO A 368 38.13 24.10 -29.77
C PRO A 368 38.05 23.93 -31.29
N THR A 369 39.18 24.17 -31.95
CA THR A 369 39.41 24.03 -33.39
C THR A 369 39.71 22.57 -33.77
N GLY A 370 39.09 22.10 -34.86
CA GLY A 370 39.37 20.83 -35.54
C GLY A 370 38.81 20.87 -36.97
N PRO A 371 39.44 20.23 -37.97
CA PRO A 371 39.42 20.71 -39.35
C PRO A 371 38.20 20.28 -40.16
N ALA A 372 37.94 21.11 -41.17
CA ALA A 372 36.78 21.14 -42.04
C ALA A 372 36.69 19.97 -43.03
N VAL A 373 35.46 19.50 -43.25
CA VAL A 373 35.01 18.97 -44.54
C VAL A 373 33.72 19.70 -44.91
N ALA A 374 33.77 20.39 -46.04
CA ALA A 374 32.71 21.23 -46.55
C ALA A 374 31.55 20.39 -47.11
N THR A 375 30.31 20.77 -46.80
CA THR A 375 29.16 20.51 -47.67
C THR A 375 28.20 21.69 -47.57
N THR A 376 27.81 22.15 -48.76
CA THR A 376 27.19 23.42 -49.10
C THR A 376 25.74 23.56 -48.62
N LEU A 377 25.38 24.82 -48.31
CA LEU A 377 24.10 25.38 -47.88
C LEU A 377 22.93 25.21 -48.88
N ALA A 378 21.71 25.11 -48.34
CA ALA A 378 20.52 25.81 -48.84
C ALA A 378 19.46 25.99 -47.72
N PRO A 379 18.83 27.18 -47.54
CA PRO A 379 17.90 27.46 -46.43
C PRO A 379 16.40 27.58 -46.81
N SER A 380 15.55 27.21 -45.84
CA SER A 380 14.30 27.85 -45.34
C SER A 380 13.11 28.20 -46.27
N ALA A 381 11.93 27.60 -46.00
CA ALA A 381 10.74 28.26 -45.42
C ALA A 381 9.46 27.35 -45.48
N PRO A 382 8.55 27.41 -44.48
CA PRO A 382 7.28 26.66 -44.49
C PRO A 382 6.11 27.47 -45.07
N THR A 383 5.33 26.87 -45.97
CA THR A 383 4.07 27.45 -46.47
C THR A 383 2.90 27.00 -45.58
N SER A 384 2.28 27.97 -44.90
CA SER A 384 0.98 27.82 -44.24
C SER A 384 -0.11 28.04 -45.28
N THR A 385 -0.96 27.04 -45.54
CA THR A 385 -2.12 27.19 -46.42
C THR A 385 -3.38 27.34 -45.59
N PHE A 386 -3.90 28.56 -45.60
CA PHE A 386 -5.18 28.98 -45.03
C PHE A 386 -6.32 28.39 -45.89
N VAL A 387 -7.23 27.62 -45.28
CA VAL A 387 -8.43 27.09 -45.94
C VAL A 387 -9.58 28.10 -45.78
N GLN A 388 -10.12 28.57 -46.90
CA GLN A 388 -11.27 29.48 -46.96
C GLN A 388 -12.58 28.67 -46.90
N PRO A 389 -13.64 29.12 -46.19
CA PRO A 389 -14.95 28.46 -46.20
C PRO A 389 -15.84 28.91 -47.37
N LEU A 390 -16.50 27.95 -48.03
CA LEU A 390 -17.48 28.16 -49.11
C LEU A 390 -18.85 28.59 -48.55
N PRO A 391 -19.60 29.51 -49.19
CA PRO A 391 -20.87 30.00 -48.66
C PRO A 391 -22.07 29.07 -48.90
N ALA A 392 -23.00 29.12 -47.95
CA ALA A 392 -24.28 28.41 -47.94
C ALA A 392 -25.22 28.88 -49.05
N ARG A 393 -25.91 27.94 -49.71
CA ARG A 393 -27.11 28.20 -50.52
C ARG A 393 -28.34 27.80 -49.74
N THR A 394 -29.12 28.81 -49.39
CA THR A 394 -30.55 28.75 -49.06
C THR A 394 -31.34 28.25 -50.27
N THR A 395 -32.24 27.29 -50.05
CA THR A 395 -33.45 27.13 -50.86
C THR A 395 -34.64 26.89 -49.94
N THR A 396 -35.69 27.62 -50.26
CA THR A 396 -36.90 27.85 -49.49
C THR A 396 -38.00 26.92 -49.99
N VAL A 397 -38.72 26.31 -49.04
CA VAL A 397 -40.14 25.89 -49.00
C VAL A 397 -40.91 25.68 -50.32
N ALA A 398 -41.53 24.50 -50.46
CA ALA A 398 -42.91 24.37 -50.95
C ALA A 398 -43.58 23.11 -50.38
N ALA A 399 -44.69 23.31 -49.68
CA ALA A 399 -45.69 22.30 -49.33
C ALA A 399 -46.72 22.20 -50.46
N ALA A 400 -47.25 21.01 -50.73
CA ALA A 400 -48.58 20.79 -51.31
C ALA A 400 -49.01 19.33 -51.14
N ASP A 401 -50.27 19.18 -50.74
CA ASP A 401 -51.06 17.96 -50.53
C ASP A 401 -51.14 17.01 -51.74
N ALA A 402 -51.18 15.70 -51.45
CA ALA A 402 -52.15 14.71 -51.97
C ALA A 402 -52.01 13.38 -51.21
#